data_AF-A0A382FW74-F1
#
_entry.id   AF-A0A382FW74-F1
#
_cell.length_a   1.000
_cell.length_b   1.000
_cell.length_c   1.000
_cell.angle_alpha   90.00
_cell.angle_beta   90.00
_cell.angle_gamma   90.00
#
_symmetry.space_group_name_H-M   'P 1'
#
loop_
_entity.id
_entity.type
_entity.pdbx_description
1 polymer ?
#
loop_
_entity_poly.entity_id
_entity_poly.type
_entity_poly.pdbx_seq_one_letter_code
_entity_poly.pdbx_strand_id
1 'polypeptide(L)'
;VNLVFALWSLRVVGAGGFAVLGWRLGGIVSEFSSGKEQFLPWGLALTLAGVPVGALVAPYLTFKPWRKSADYISSIPGSTLLSGTIGLLVGLVIASLISIPLYSLSGWLGWGVPVMVSLFLGLFGMWLGVHRNRDMSAIFPRLENSNNGVGKVYRNGSILVDTSAIIDGRIADLSITGFLEGSLVVPRFVLDELRHIADSSDDLRRARGRRGLEVLGRLRKDATVPLEVLDVGVGVGEEVDAQLVRLAKGMDSPILTTDYNLNRVAELQGVQVLNVNELANALKSIVLPGEDLRVHIVQEGKEAGQGVAYLDDGTMVVVEGGRRYLNAFHEVVVTRVLQTAAGRIIFAQPKS
;
A
#
# COMPACT_ATOMS: atom_id res chain seq x y z
N VAL A 1 23.37 -17.32 7.58
CA VAL A 1 24.26 -17.81 8.66
C VAL A 1 23.99 -19.30 8.86
N ASN A 2 25.00 -20.15 8.74
CA ASN A 2 24.84 -21.61 8.68
C ASN A 2 24.07 -22.17 9.89
N LEU A 3 22.95 -22.85 9.65
CA LEU A 3 22.14 -23.54 10.66
C LEU A 3 22.99 -24.49 11.53
N VAL A 4 24.01 -25.09 10.91
CA VAL A 4 25.00 -25.95 11.55
C VAL A 4 25.81 -25.20 12.62
N PHE A 5 26.22 -23.97 12.34
CA PHE A 5 26.99 -23.15 13.29
C PHE A 5 26.15 -22.75 14.50
N ALA A 6 24.87 -22.38 14.29
CA ALA A 6 23.93 -22.04 15.36
C ALA A 6 23.58 -23.23 16.26
N LEU A 7 23.44 -24.44 15.68
CA LEU A 7 23.26 -25.67 16.44
C LEU A 7 24.48 -25.99 17.31
N TRP A 8 25.68 -25.79 16.77
CA TRP A 8 26.92 -26.01 17.51
C TRP A 8 27.11 -25.01 18.66
N SER A 9 26.89 -23.71 18.42
CA SER A 9 27.01 -22.70 19.47
C SER A 9 26.03 -22.94 20.61
N LEU A 10 24.79 -23.32 20.30
CA LEU A 10 23.77 -23.59 21.30
C LEU A 10 24.08 -24.85 22.13
N ARG A 11 24.66 -25.90 21.51
CA ARG A 11 25.12 -27.09 22.23
C ARG A 11 26.24 -26.76 23.22
N VAL A 12 27.17 -25.90 22.82
CA VAL A 12 28.29 -25.46 23.67
C VAL A 12 27.80 -24.62 24.84
N VAL A 13 26.88 -23.67 24.58
CA VAL A 13 26.27 -22.83 25.64
C VAL A 13 25.42 -23.67 26.59
N GLY A 14 24.61 -24.60 26.05
CA GLY A 14 23.80 -25.52 26.86
C GLY A 14 24.64 -26.47 27.71
N ALA A 15 25.71 -27.03 27.15
CA ALA A 15 26.67 -27.85 27.89
C ALA A 15 27.34 -27.07 29.03
N GLY A 16 27.74 -25.82 28.78
CA GLY A 16 28.30 -24.94 29.81
C GLY A 16 27.31 -24.63 30.94
N GLY A 17 26.07 -24.28 30.60
CA GLY A 17 25.02 -23.97 31.58
C GLY A 17 24.66 -25.16 32.46
N PHE A 18 24.49 -26.35 31.87
CA PHE A 18 24.20 -27.57 32.62
C PHE A 18 25.40 -28.09 33.42
N ALA A 19 26.64 -27.81 32.99
CA ALA A 19 27.83 -28.08 33.79
C ALA A 19 27.85 -27.21 35.07
N VAL A 20 27.55 -25.92 34.96
CA VAL A 20 27.48 -25.02 36.14
C VAL A 20 26.35 -25.43 37.09
N LEU A 21 25.19 -25.83 36.55
CA LEU A 21 24.08 -26.38 37.34
C LEU A 21 24.44 -27.71 38.01
N GLY A 22 25.10 -28.62 37.30
CA GLY A 22 25.59 -29.89 37.84
C GLY A 22 26.59 -29.70 38.98
N TRP A 23 27.47 -28.69 38.87
CA TRP A 23 28.42 -28.33 39.92
C TRP A 23 27.71 -27.80 41.17
N ARG A 24 26.70 -26.93 40.98
CA ARG A 24 25.88 -26.39 42.08
C ARG A 24 25.05 -27.46 42.77
N LEU A 25 24.44 -28.37 42.01
CA LEU A 25 23.68 -29.50 42.55
C LEU A 25 24.58 -30.51 43.27
N GLY A 26 25.79 -30.75 42.76
CA GLY A 26 26.79 -31.58 43.45
C GLY A 26 27.19 -31.02 44.81
N GLY A 27 27.23 -29.70 44.97
CA GLY A 27 27.41 -29.05 46.27
C GLY A 27 26.29 -29.35 47.25
N ILE A 28 25.05 -29.17 46.83
CA ILE A 28 23.85 -29.42 47.66
C ILE A 28 23.76 -30.91 48.06
N VAL A 29 24.07 -31.82 47.13
CA VAL A 29 24.05 -33.27 47.39
C VAL A 29 25.18 -33.71 48.32
N SER A 30 26.39 -33.13 48.20
CA SER A 30 27.50 -33.45 49.11
C SER A 30 27.25 -32.97 50.54
N GLU A 31 26.53 -31.85 50.68
CA GLU A 31 26.17 -31.29 51.98
C GLU A 31 25.15 -32.17 52.71
N PHE A 32 24.34 -32.91 51.96
CA PHE A 32 23.30 -33.82 52.46
C PHE A 32 23.82 -35.25 52.76
N SER A 33 24.91 -35.71 52.16
CA SER A 33 25.26 -37.16 52.12
C SER A 33 26.47 -37.63 52.95
N SER A 34 27.16 -36.75 53.70
CA SER A 34 28.28 -37.00 54.66
C SER A 34 29.60 -36.37 54.23
N GLY A 35 30.13 -35.48 55.10
CA GLY A 35 31.55 -35.13 55.22
C GLY A 35 32.21 -34.45 54.02
N LYS A 36 32.84 -33.29 54.26
CA LYS A 36 33.51 -32.44 53.27
C LYS A 36 34.58 -33.13 52.39
N GLU A 37 34.97 -34.37 52.67
CA GLU A 37 36.02 -35.10 51.95
C GLU A 37 35.55 -35.83 50.67
N GLN A 38 34.24 -35.95 50.42
CA GLN A 38 33.71 -36.58 49.19
C GLN A 38 33.05 -35.58 48.20
N PHE A 39 33.20 -34.27 48.41
CA PHE A 39 32.66 -33.24 47.50
C PHE A 39 33.24 -33.32 46.09
N LEU A 40 34.55 -33.57 45.97
CA LEU A 40 35.26 -33.62 44.68
C LEU A 40 34.71 -34.70 43.72
N PRO A 41 34.59 -35.98 44.12
CA PRO A 41 34.13 -37.03 43.21
C PRO A 41 32.67 -36.88 42.78
N TRP A 42 31.76 -36.47 43.67
CA TRP A 42 30.35 -36.30 43.34
C TRP A 42 30.08 -35.03 42.51
N GLY A 43 30.75 -33.92 42.83
CA GLY A 43 30.68 -32.71 42.01
C GLY A 43 31.25 -32.92 40.61
N LEU A 44 32.37 -33.63 40.48
CA LEU A 44 32.94 -34.01 39.18
C LEU A 44 32.06 -35.01 38.42
N ALA A 45 31.48 -36.01 39.09
CA ALA A 45 30.60 -36.98 38.44
C ALA A 45 29.31 -36.33 37.90
N LEU A 46 28.68 -35.44 38.68
CA LEU A 46 27.45 -34.75 38.27
C LEU A 46 27.70 -33.69 37.20
N THR A 47 28.86 -33.03 37.20
CA THR A 47 29.25 -32.13 36.10
C THR A 47 29.56 -32.90 34.81
N LEU A 48 30.30 -34.00 34.88
CA LEU A 48 30.57 -34.85 33.72
C LEU A 48 29.28 -35.46 33.14
N ALA A 49 28.32 -35.81 33.98
CA ALA A 49 27.01 -36.31 33.55
C ALA A 49 26.11 -35.19 32.98
N GLY A 50 26.19 -33.97 33.53
CA GLY A 50 25.38 -32.82 33.09
C GLY A 50 25.76 -32.27 31.71
N VAL A 51 27.04 -32.34 31.33
CA VAL A 51 27.55 -31.88 30.03
C VAL A 51 26.89 -32.58 28.82
N PRO A 52 26.87 -33.92 28.70
CA PRO A 52 26.25 -34.60 27.57
C PRO A 52 24.73 -34.47 27.58
N VAL A 53 24.09 -34.42 28.77
CA VAL A 53 22.65 -34.18 28.90
C VAL A 53 22.30 -32.77 28.41
N GLY A 54 23.05 -31.75 28.84
CA GLY A 54 22.87 -30.37 28.38
C GLY A 54 23.11 -30.21 26.89
N ALA A 55 24.14 -30.86 26.33
CA ALA A 55 24.44 -30.82 24.91
C ALA A 55 23.35 -31.47 24.02
N LEU A 56 22.67 -32.50 24.51
CA LEU A 56 21.58 -33.16 23.78
C LEU A 56 20.23 -32.45 23.96
N VAL A 57 19.93 -32.00 25.18
CA VAL A 57 18.63 -31.41 25.52
C VAL A 57 18.52 -29.95 25.07
N ALA A 58 19.58 -29.14 25.19
CA ALA A 58 19.55 -27.72 24.84
C ALA A 58 19.08 -27.42 23.40
N PRO A 59 19.57 -28.12 22.35
CA PRO A 59 19.08 -27.89 21.00
C PRO A 59 17.62 -28.31 20.82
N TYR A 60 17.18 -29.38 21.46
CA TYR A 60 15.79 -29.81 21.36
C TYR A 60 14.83 -28.83 22.05
N LEU A 61 15.21 -28.35 23.23
CA LEU A 61 14.45 -27.39 24.03
C LEU A 61 14.36 -26.02 23.37
N THR A 62 15.36 -25.61 22.59
CA THR A 62 15.42 -24.27 21.99
C THR A 62 14.82 -24.24 20.58
N PHE A 63 15.18 -25.18 19.69
CA PHE A 63 14.79 -25.10 18.28
C PHE A 63 13.30 -25.34 18.04
N LYS A 64 12.68 -26.28 18.78
CA LYS A 64 11.26 -26.61 18.58
C LYS A 64 10.30 -25.47 18.96
N PRO A 65 10.42 -24.85 20.15
CA PRO A 65 9.57 -23.69 20.48
C PRO A 65 9.95 -22.47 19.64
N TRP A 66 11.23 -22.23 19.36
CA TRP A 66 11.66 -21.08 18.55
C TRP A 66 11.02 -21.07 17.16
N ARG A 67 10.98 -22.22 16.47
CA ARG A 67 10.34 -22.32 15.15
C ARG A 67 8.82 -22.12 15.25
N LYS A 68 8.16 -22.76 16.23
CA LYS A 68 6.72 -22.57 16.45
C LYS A 68 6.37 -21.11 16.77
N SER A 69 7.18 -20.43 17.58
CA SER A 69 7.00 -19.01 17.90
C SER A 69 7.28 -18.11 16.70
N ALA A 70 8.32 -18.40 15.90
CA ALA A 70 8.62 -17.65 14.69
C ALA A 70 7.51 -17.78 13.65
N ASP A 71 7.00 -19.00 13.43
CA ASP A 71 5.89 -19.26 12.52
C ASP A 71 4.60 -18.57 13.00
N TYR A 72 4.35 -18.58 14.32
CA TYR A 72 3.20 -17.88 14.93
C TYR A 72 3.33 -16.35 14.89
N ILE A 73 4.53 -15.79 15.06
CA ILE A 73 4.78 -14.34 14.95
C ILE A 73 4.62 -13.88 13.49
N SER A 74 5.02 -14.72 12.53
CA SER A 74 4.90 -14.41 11.10
C SER A 74 3.46 -14.42 10.58
N SER A 75 2.54 -15.09 11.28
CA SER A 75 1.11 -15.15 10.91
C SER A 75 0.27 -14.05 11.56
N ILE A 76 0.85 -13.24 12.45
CA ILE A 76 0.15 -12.14 13.13
C ILE A 76 0.34 -10.85 12.34
N PRO A 77 -0.74 -10.06 12.09
CA PRO A 77 -0.63 -8.74 11.47
C PRO A 77 0.35 -7.83 12.22
N GLY A 78 1.19 -7.08 11.50
CA GLY A 78 2.19 -6.19 12.10
C GLY A 78 1.61 -5.14 13.05
N SER A 79 0.37 -4.68 12.81
CA SER A 79 -0.34 -3.77 13.72
C SER A 79 -0.64 -4.40 15.07
N THR A 80 -0.97 -5.69 15.11
CA THR A 80 -1.23 -6.43 16.36
C THR A 80 0.05 -6.65 17.17
N LEU A 81 1.19 -6.82 16.49
CA LEU A 81 2.49 -6.89 17.16
C LEU A 81 2.83 -5.53 17.78
N LEU A 82 2.65 -4.45 17.02
CA LEU A 82 2.88 -3.09 17.51
C LEU A 82 1.98 -2.77 18.70
N SER A 83 0.69 -3.10 18.62
CA SER A 83 -0.26 -2.87 19.72
C SER A 83 0.08 -3.68 20.97
N GLY A 84 0.49 -4.94 20.79
CA GLY A 84 0.98 -5.79 21.88
C GLY A 84 2.23 -5.22 22.55
N THR A 85 3.18 -4.69 21.77
CA THR A 85 4.41 -4.08 22.33
C THR A 85 4.12 -2.79 23.09
N ILE A 86 3.24 -1.94 22.58
CA ILE A 86 2.81 -0.71 23.26
C ILE A 86 2.09 -1.07 24.56
N GLY A 87 1.17 -2.04 24.52
CA GLY A 87 0.47 -2.53 25.71
C GLY A 87 1.41 -3.10 26.77
N LEU A 88 2.43 -3.85 26.36
CA LEU A 88 3.47 -4.37 27.25
C LEU A 88 4.26 -3.23 27.91
N LEU A 89 4.72 -2.25 27.13
CA LEU A 89 5.47 -1.11 27.65
C LEU A 89 4.66 -0.32 28.67
N VAL A 90 3.40 -0.01 28.35
CA VAL A 90 2.50 0.70 29.27
C VAL A 90 2.27 -0.12 30.54
N GLY A 91 2.00 -1.42 30.42
CA GLY A 91 1.84 -2.32 31.58
C GLY A 91 3.08 -2.35 32.47
N LEU A 92 4.27 -2.35 31.88
CA LEU A 92 5.54 -2.38 32.62
C LEU A 92 5.86 -1.04 33.30
N VAL A 93 5.51 0.10 32.68
CA VAL A 93 5.62 1.42 33.31
C VAL A 93 4.70 1.53 34.52
N ILE A 94 3.45 1.08 34.39
CA ILE A 94 2.49 1.05 35.51
C ILE A 94 3.00 0.13 36.61
N ALA A 95 3.51 -1.05 36.25
CA ALA A 95 4.06 -1.99 37.22
C ALA A 95 5.28 -1.43 37.96
N SER A 96 6.15 -0.71 37.25
CA SER A 96 7.31 -0.03 37.84
C SER A 96 6.88 1.00 38.88
N LEU A 97 5.87 1.83 38.57
CA LEU A 97 5.32 2.82 39.52
C LEU A 97 4.74 2.16 40.77
N ILE A 98 4.00 1.06 40.61
CA ILE A 98 3.43 0.30 41.74
C ILE A 98 4.52 -0.41 42.54
N SER A 99 5.63 -0.81 41.89
CA SER A 99 6.71 -1.55 42.55
C SER A 99 7.52 -0.70 43.53
N ILE A 100 7.57 0.63 43.36
CA ILE A 100 8.33 1.55 44.22
C ILE A 100 8.01 1.37 45.72
N PRO A 101 6.74 1.41 46.18
CA PRO A 101 6.43 1.15 47.58
C PRO A 101 6.66 -0.31 47.98
N LEU A 102 6.52 -1.27 47.07
CA LEU A 102 6.69 -2.70 47.37
C LEU A 102 8.15 -3.09 47.67
N TYR A 103 9.13 -2.38 47.12
CA TYR A 103 10.54 -2.60 47.46
C TYR A 103 10.90 -2.24 48.90
N SER A 104 10.05 -1.50 49.61
CA SER A 104 10.24 -1.17 51.04
C SER A 104 9.87 -2.32 52.00
N LEU A 105 9.30 -3.42 51.50
CA LEU A 105 8.97 -4.60 52.29
C LEU A 105 10.25 -5.36 52.70
N SER A 106 10.39 -5.67 53.98
CA SER A 106 11.54 -6.43 54.49
C SER A 106 11.46 -7.92 54.15
N GLY A 107 12.58 -8.52 53.74
CA GLY A 107 12.72 -9.96 53.47
C GLY A 107 12.64 -10.33 51.98
N TRP A 108 12.46 -11.62 51.68
CA TRP A 108 12.38 -12.13 50.31
C TRP A 108 11.20 -11.55 49.50
N LEU A 109 10.17 -11.05 50.19
CA LEU A 109 8.99 -10.41 49.63
C LEU A 109 9.32 -9.07 48.93
N GLY A 110 10.30 -8.32 49.43
CA GLY A 110 10.72 -7.04 48.83
C GLY A 110 11.35 -7.19 47.45
N TRP A 111 11.85 -8.37 47.09
CA TRP A 111 12.36 -8.66 45.76
C TRP A 111 11.37 -9.50 44.92
N GLY A 112 10.71 -10.49 45.54
CA GLY A 112 9.81 -11.39 44.82
C GLY A 112 8.51 -10.74 44.36
N VAL A 113 7.87 -9.92 45.20
CA VAL A 113 6.56 -9.35 44.89
C VAL A 113 6.63 -8.33 43.73
N PRO A 114 7.58 -7.38 43.68
CA PRO A 114 7.73 -6.47 42.55
C PRO A 114 7.96 -7.17 41.20
N VAL A 115 8.75 -8.25 41.21
CA VAL A 115 9.02 -9.05 40.00
C VAL A 115 7.73 -9.75 39.52
N MET A 116 6.98 -10.33 40.45
CA MET A 116 5.69 -10.96 40.13
C MET A 116 4.66 -9.96 39.61
N VAL A 117 4.58 -8.77 40.21
CA VAL A 117 3.69 -7.68 39.77
C VAL A 117 4.08 -7.20 38.38
N SER A 118 5.38 -7.01 38.12
CA SER A 118 5.90 -6.60 36.80
C SER A 118 5.60 -7.61 35.72
N LEU A 119 5.76 -8.90 36.02
CA LEU A 119 5.44 -9.98 35.09
C LEU A 119 3.94 -10.03 34.80
N PHE A 120 3.10 -9.94 35.83
CA PHE A 120 1.65 -10.00 35.68
C PHE A 120 1.11 -8.80 34.89
N LEU A 121 1.49 -7.57 35.26
CA LEU A 121 1.01 -6.36 34.58
C LEU A 121 1.58 -6.22 33.16
N GLY A 122 2.82 -6.63 32.91
CA GLY A 122 3.40 -6.62 31.56
C GLY A 122 2.66 -7.57 30.62
N LEU A 123 2.36 -8.80 31.08
CA LEU A 123 1.59 -9.77 30.30
C LEU A 123 0.13 -9.33 30.12
N PHE A 124 -0.48 -8.74 31.15
CA PHE A 124 -1.84 -8.20 31.07
C PHE A 124 -1.93 -7.03 30.08
N GLY A 125 -0.95 -6.12 30.09
CA GLY A 125 -0.84 -5.02 29.14
C GLY A 125 -0.67 -5.51 27.70
N MET A 126 0.18 -6.52 27.48
CA MET A 126 0.31 -7.17 26.17
C MET A 126 -1.01 -7.81 25.72
N TRP A 127 -1.69 -8.55 26.61
CA TRP A 127 -2.97 -9.21 26.30
C TRP A 127 -4.04 -8.21 25.89
N LEU A 128 -4.14 -7.10 26.62
CA LEU A 128 -5.06 -6.00 26.34
C LEU A 128 -4.73 -5.32 25.00
N GLY A 129 -3.45 -5.04 24.74
CA GLY A 129 -2.99 -4.44 23.49
C GLY A 129 -3.28 -5.31 22.25
N VAL A 130 -3.17 -6.64 22.38
CA VAL A 130 -3.50 -7.58 21.30
C VAL A 130 -5.02 -7.68 21.09
N HIS A 131 -5.82 -7.80 22.15
CA HIS A 131 -7.28 -7.94 22.03
C HIS A 131 -7.98 -6.65 21.61
N ARG A 132 -7.41 -5.49 21.95
CA ARG A 132 -7.97 -4.17 21.67
C ARG A 132 -7.22 -3.42 20.55
N ASN A 133 -6.57 -4.15 19.64
CA ASN A 133 -5.79 -3.57 18.54
C ASN A 133 -6.62 -2.57 17.69
N ARG A 134 -7.91 -2.86 17.46
CA ARG A 134 -8.81 -1.99 16.67
C ARG A 134 -9.19 -0.67 17.33
N ASP A 135 -9.16 -0.57 18.65
CA ASP A 135 -9.48 0.69 19.34
C ASP A 135 -8.22 1.53 19.59
N MET A 136 -7.05 0.89 19.64
CA MET A 136 -5.78 1.60 19.83
C MET A 136 -5.36 2.40 18.59
N SER A 137 -5.67 1.91 17.38
CA SER A 137 -5.54 2.67 16.13
C SER A 137 -6.39 3.94 16.10
N ALA A 138 -7.56 3.93 16.75
CA ALA A 138 -8.44 5.10 16.83
C ALA A 138 -7.89 6.22 17.75
N ILE A 139 -7.05 5.87 18.73
CA ILE A 139 -6.46 6.83 19.69
C ILE A 139 -5.17 7.45 19.14
N PHE A 140 -4.44 6.72 18.28
CA PHE A 140 -3.20 7.19 17.65
C PHE A 140 -3.28 7.19 16.10
N PRO A 141 -4.20 7.96 15.49
CA PRO A 141 -4.33 8.01 14.03
C PRO A 141 -3.05 8.51 13.33
N ARG A 142 -2.16 9.22 14.04
CA ARG A 142 -0.88 9.70 13.51
C ARG A 142 0.19 8.62 13.30
N LEU A 143 0.11 7.47 13.97
CA LEU A 143 1.07 6.38 13.72
C LEU A 143 0.65 5.47 12.56
N GLU A 144 -0.64 5.44 12.20
CA GLU A 144 -1.17 4.65 11.08
C GLU A 144 -1.27 5.47 9.78
N ASN A 145 -1.27 6.81 9.87
CA ASN A 145 -1.38 7.71 8.72
C ASN A 145 -0.09 7.95 7.92
N SER A 146 0.92 7.08 8.02
CA SER A 146 2.00 7.08 7.02
C SER A 146 1.69 6.20 5.81
N ASN A 147 0.53 5.53 5.74
CA ASN A 147 0.22 4.64 4.61
C ASN A 147 -1.21 4.68 4.06
N ASN A 148 -2.12 5.47 4.62
CA ASN A 148 -3.50 5.61 4.10
C ASN A 148 -3.95 7.07 4.21
N GLY A 149 -3.86 7.83 3.11
CA GLY A 149 -4.54 9.13 3.04
C GLY A 149 -4.13 10.10 1.95
N VAL A 150 -2.93 10.01 1.38
CA VAL A 150 -2.53 10.87 0.25
C VAL A 150 -1.63 10.05 -0.68
N GLY A 151 -2.14 9.78 -1.89
CA GLY A 151 -1.41 9.20 -3.02
C GLY A 151 -0.46 8.06 -2.65
N LYS A 152 -0.96 6.81 -2.68
CA LYS A 152 -0.08 5.68 -2.98
C LYS A 152 0.50 5.97 -4.37
N VAL A 153 1.69 6.56 -4.40
CA VAL A 153 2.55 6.50 -5.58
C VAL A 153 2.90 5.03 -5.69
N TYR A 154 2.15 4.33 -6.54
CA TYR A 154 2.30 2.92 -6.89
C TYR A 154 3.63 2.74 -7.62
N ARG A 155 4.73 2.91 -6.89
CA ARG A 155 6.09 2.78 -7.42
C ARG A 155 6.44 1.37 -7.90
N ASN A 156 5.50 0.41 -7.82
CA ASN A 156 5.55 -0.96 -8.36
C ASN A 156 4.13 -1.57 -8.54
N GLY A 157 3.07 -0.76 -8.72
CA GLY A 157 1.69 -1.29 -8.76
C GLY A 157 1.24 -1.79 -10.14
N SER A 158 0.39 -2.80 -10.18
CA SER A 158 -0.35 -3.16 -11.39
C SER A 158 -1.50 -2.16 -11.62
N ILE A 159 -1.70 -1.73 -12.86
CA ILE A 159 -2.86 -0.93 -13.29
C ILE A 159 -3.72 -1.81 -14.19
N LEU A 160 -4.98 -2.02 -13.82
CA LEU A 160 -5.93 -2.81 -14.61
C LEU A 160 -6.49 -1.97 -15.75
N VAL A 161 -6.39 -2.47 -16.98
CA VAL A 161 -6.82 -1.75 -18.17
C VAL A 161 -8.14 -2.30 -18.69
N ASP A 162 -9.08 -1.39 -18.92
CA ASP A 162 -10.40 -1.67 -19.51
C ASP A 162 -10.40 -1.59 -21.05
N THR A 163 -11.34 -2.29 -21.70
CA THR A 163 -11.61 -2.29 -23.13
C THR A 163 -11.77 -0.86 -23.67
N SER A 164 -12.52 -0.01 -22.95
CA SER A 164 -12.81 1.37 -23.37
C SER A 164 -11.55 2.21 -23.52
N ALA A 165 -10.61 2.11 -22.58
CA ALA A 165 -9.36 2.85 -22.58
C ALA A 165 -8.41 2.37 -23.69
N ILE A 166 -8.43 1.07 -23.99
CA ILE A 166 -7.64 0.48 -25.08
C ILE A 166 -8.12 0.98 -26.45
N ILE A 167 -9.44 1.02 -26.67
CA ILE A 167 -10.01 1.48 -27.95
C ILE A 167 -9.73 2.96 -28.18
N ASP A 168 -9.81 3.79 -27.14
CA ASP A 168 -9.51 5.22 -27.22
C ASP A 168 -8.07 5.45 -27.69
N GLY A 169 -7.12 4.71 -27.13
CA GLY A 169 -5.73 4.64 -27.60
C GLY A 169 -4.78 5.65 -26.97
N ARG A 170 -5.28 6.71 -26.31
CA ARG A 170 -4.43 7.70 -25.61
C ARG A 170 -3.61 7.08 -24.47
N ILE A 171 -3.98 5.89 -23.99
CA ILE A 171 -3.20 5.15 -23.00
C ILE A 171 -1.79 4.81 -23.47
N ALA A 172 -1.59 4.61 -24.79
CA ALA A 172 -0.27 4.36 -25.36
C ALA A 172 0.61 5.60 -25.25
N ASP A 173 0.07 6.77 -25.58
CA ASP A 173 0.78 8.06 -25.49
C ASP A 173 1.11 8.40 -24.02
N LEU A 174 0.18 8.14 -23.09
CA LEU A 174 0.41 8.33 -21.65
C LEU A 174 1.50 7.40 -21.10
N SER A 175 1.60 6.17 -21.64
CA SER A 175 2.65 5.23 -21.27
C SER A 175 4.02 5.68 -21.80
N ILE A 176 4.10 6.13 -23.06
CA ILE A 176 5.35 6.59 -23.69
C ILE A 176 5.88 7.87 -23.04
N THR A 177 4.99 8.78 -22.62
CA THR A 177 5.37 10.02 -21.93
C THR A 177 5.85 9.80 -20.49
N GLY A 178 5.70 8.58 -19.95
CA GLY A 178 6.08 8.24 -18.58
C GLY A 178 5.10 8.75 -17.52
N PHE A 179 3.88 9.13 -17.92
CA PHE A 179 2.85 9.58 -16.97
C PHE A 179 2.20 8.41 -16.21
N LEU A 180 2.25 7.21 -16.79
CA LEU A 180 1.82 5.98 -16.14
C LEU A 180 3.03 5.31 -15.47
N GLU A 181 2.91 5.00 -14.17
CA GLU A 181 3.91 4.24 -13.41
C GLU A 181 3.33 2.86 -13.05
N GLY A 182 4.16 1.81 -13.06
CA GLY A 182 3.75 0.46 -12.67
C GLY A 182 3.87 -0.59 -13.77
N SER A 183 2.96 -1.57 -13.78
CA SER A 183 2.78 -2.58 -14.85
C SER A 183 1.33 -2.52 -15.36
N LEU A 184 1.12 -2.44 -16.67
CA LEU A 184 -0.23 -2.46 -17.26
C LEU A 184 -0.71 -3.90 -17.33
N VAL A 185 -1.79 -4.21 -16.61
CA VAL A 185 -2.38 -5.54 -16.56
C VAL A 185 -3.66 -5.56 -17.38
N VAL A 186 -3.70 -6.38 -18.42
CA VAL A 186 -4.88 -6.60 -19.26
C VAL A 186 -5.45 -7.99 -18.95
N PRO A 187 -6.64 -8.08 -18.33
CA PRO A 187 -7.29 -9.36 -18.12
C PRO A 187 -7.65 -10.05 -19.44
N ARG A 188 -7.63 -11.38 -19.45
CA ARG A 188 -7.96 -12.16 -20.66
C ARG A 188 -9.37 -11.88 -21.19
N PHE A 189 -10.34 -11.67 -20.31
CA PHE A 189 -11.70 -11.34 -20.71
C PHE A 189 -11.82 -9.99 -21.45
N VAL A 190 -10.96 -9.01 -21.16
CA VAL A 190 -10.87 -7.74 -21.89
C VAL A 190 -10.36 -7.98 -23.31
N LEU A 191 -9.37 -8.87 -23.47
CA LEU A 191 -8.89 -9.27 -24.79
C LEU A 191 -9.96 -10.02 -25.59
N ASP A 192 -10.71 -10.89 -24.95
CA ASP A 192 -11.79 -11.64 -25.60
C ASP A 192 -12.93 -10.71 -26.02
N GLU A 193 -13.28 -9.70 -25.20
CA GLU A 193 -14.23 -8.66 -25.57
C GLU A 193 -13.74 -7.82 -26.77
N LEU A 194 -12.48 -7.38 -26.76
CA LEU A 194 -11.88 -6.65 -27.90
C LEU A 194 -11.92 -7.46 -29.19
N ARG A 195 -11.61 -8.75 -29.12
CA ARG A 195 -11.71 -9.67 -30.26
C ARG A 195 -13.15 -9.79 -30.75
N HIS A 196 -14.10 -9.97 -29.84
CA HIS A 196 -15.51 -10.04 -30.19
C HIS A 196 -16.00 -8.75 -30.89
N ILE A 197 -15.55 -7.58 -30.42
CA ILE A 197 -15.83 -6.28 -31.07
C ILE A 197 -15.16 -6.22 -32.46
N ALA A 198 -13.94 -6.73 -32.60
CA ALA A 198 -13.20 -6.76 -33.87
C ALA A 198 -13.77 -7.75 -34.90
N ASP A 199 -14.58 -8.70 -34.48
CA ASP A 199 -15.29 -9.66 -35.35
C ASP A 199 -16.77 -9.27 -35.59
N SER A 200 -17.20 -8.11 -35.09
CA SER A 200 -18.57 -7.63 -35.21
C SER A 200 -19.01 -7.42 -36.68
N SER A 201 -20.28 -7.65 -36.98
CA SER A 201 -20.88 -7.37 -38.29
C SER A 201 -21.03 -5.87 -38.58
N ASP A 202 -20.99 -5.02 -37.57
CA ASP A 202 -20.99 -3.56 -37.71
C ASP A 202 -19.59 -3.06 -38.04
N ASP A 203 -19.44 -2.40 -39.20
CA ASP A 203 -18.16 -1.88 -39.70
C ASP A 203 -17.49 -0.89 -38.73
N LEU A 204 -18.26 -0.04 -38.03
CA LEU A 204 -17.73 0.93 -37.08
C LEU A 204 -17.21 0.23 -35.83
N ARG A 205 -17.96 -0.73 -35.29
CA ARG A 205 -17.53 -1.54 -34.14
C ARG A 205 -16.28 -2.35 -34.51
N ARG A 206 -16.28 -2.98 -35.69
CA ARG A 206 -15.13 -3.74 -36.21
C ARG A 206 -13.87 -2.89 -36.33
N ALA A 207 -14.00 -1.67 -36.86
CA ALA A 207 -12.87 -0.73 -36.95
C ALA A 207 -12.32 -0.33 -35.57
N ARG A 208 -13.20 -0.08 -34.59
CA ARG A 208 -12.81 0.21 -33.20
C ARG A 208 -12.08 -0.96 -32.53
N GLY A 209 -12.59 -2.19 -32.68
CA GLY A 209 -11.95 -3.38 -32.12
C GLY A 209 -10.55 -3.62 -32.70
N ARG A 210 -10.40 -3.50 -34.04
CA ARG A 210 -9.09 -3.59 -34.71
C ARG A 210 -8.11 -2.52 -34.22
N ARG A 211 -8.58 -1.28 -34.07
CA ARG A 211 -7.78 -0.19 -33.49
C ARG A 211 -7.32 -0.52 -32.08
N GLY A 212 -8.19 -1.07 -31.22
CA GLY A 212 -7.80 -1.49 -29.86
C GLY A 212 -6.71 -2.56 -29.86
N LEU A 213 -6.81 -3.56 -30.74
CA LEU A 213 -5.77 -4.59 -30.90
C LEU A 213 -4.44 -4.00 -31.41
N GLU A 214 -4.49 -3.00 -32.31
CA GLU A 214 -3.31 -2.28 -32.76
C GLU A 214 -2.64 -1.50 -31.62
N VAL A 215 -3.43 -0.80 -30.78
CA VAL A 215 -2.95 -0.07 -29.59
C VAL A 215 -2.26 -1.03 -28.62
N LEU A 216 -2.80 -2.22 -28.36
CA LEU A 216 -2.14 -3.24 -27.56
C LEU A 216 -0.82 -3.70 -28.18
N GLY A 217 -0.78 -3.83 -29.50
CA GLY A 217 0.45 -4.13 -30.24
C GLY A 217 1.52 -3.06 -30.08
N ARG A 218 1.14 -1.77 -30.07
CA ARG A 218 2.04 -0.63 -29.81
C ARG A 218 2.49 -0.60 -28.36
N LEU A 219 1.57 -0.76 -27.41
CA LEU A 219 1.90 -0.85 -25.98
C LEU A 219 2.92 -1.96 -25.69
N ARG A 220 2.81 -3.13 -26.34
CA ARG A 220 3.78 -4.20 -26.14
C ARG A 220 5.19 -3.88 -26.67
N LYS A 221 5.32 -2.99 -27.66
CA LYS A 221 6.59 -2.67 -28.33
C LYS A 221 7.26 -1.41 -27.76
N ASP A 222 6.45 -0.37 -27.55
CA ASP A 222 6.92 1.01 -27.37
C ASP A 222 6.66 1.54 -25.95
N ALA A 223 5.90 0.83 -25.12
CA ALA A 223 5.59 1.29 -23.77
C ALA A 223 6.82 1.31 -22.87
N THR A 224 6.95 2.39 -22.08
CA THR A 224 7.92 2.48 -20.99
C THR A 224 7.57 1.53 -19.85
N VAL A 225 6.27 1.22 -19.70
CA VAL A 225 5.71 0.32 -18.68
C VAL A 225 5.48 -1.08 -19.25
N PRO A 226 5.88 -2.17 -18.55
CA PRO A 226 5.58 -3.53 -18.99
C PRO A 226 4.07 -3.78 -19.12
N LEU A 227 3.69 -4.57 -20.14
CA LEU A 227 2.32 -5.02 -20.37
C LEU A 227 2.23 -6.51 -20.02
N GLU A 228 1.36 -6.84 -19.07
CA GLU A 228 1.09 -8.20 -18.61
C GLU A 228 -0.33 -8.62 -18.93
N VAL A 229 -0.50 -9.87 -19.37
CA VAL A 229 -1.83 -10.45 -19.58
C VAL A 229 -2.16 -11.35 -18.41
N LEU A 230 -3.25 -11.04 -17.72
CA LEU A 230 -3.71 -11.82 -16.58
C LEU A 230 -4.75 -12.86 -17.02
N ASP A 231 -4.43 -14.13 -16.82
CA ASP A 231 -5.31 -15.26 -17.18
C ASP A 231 -6.41 -15.48 -16.13
N VAL A 232 -7.34 -14.52 -16.08
CA VAL A 232 -8.54 -14.57 -15.24
C VAL A 232 -9.75 -14.52 -16.16
N GLY A 233 -10.65 -15.49 -16.00
CA GLY A 233 -11.93 -15.54 -16.70
C GLY A 233 -13.03 -14.79 -15.95
N VAL A 234 -14.16 -14.60 -16.64
CA VAL A 234 -15.41 -14.09 -16.05
C VAL A 234 -16.28 -15.30 -15.66
N GLY A 235 -16.87 -15.28 -14.46
CA GLY A 235 -17.81 -16.31 -14.04
C GLY A 235 -19.06 -16.33 -14.93
N VAL A 236 -19.68 -17.50 -15.09
CA VAL A 236 -20.90 -17.63 -15.93
C VAL A 236 -22.01 -16.74 -15.37
N GLY A 237 -22.43 -15.73 -16.14
CA GLY A 237 -23.49 -14.78 -15.76
C GLY A 237 -23.01 -13.51 -15.05
N GLU A 238 -21.70 -13.31 -14.90
CA GLU A 238 -21.14 -12.07 -14.36
C GLU A 238 -20.91 -11.03 -15.46
N GLU A 239 -21.20 -9.77 -15.14
CA GLU A 239 -20.88 -8.63 -16.00
C GLU A 239 -19.35 -8.38 -16.00
N VAL A 240 -18.81 -8.04 -17.17
CA VAL A 240 -17.37 -7.77 -17.37
C VAL A 240 -16.89 -6.67 -16.42
N ASP A 241 -17.65 -5.59 -16.33
CA ASP A 241 -17.37 -4.43 -15.47
C ASP A 241 -17.33 -4.83 -13.98
N ALA A 242 -18.30 -5.62 -13.52
CA ALA A 242 -18.35 -6.08 -12.14
C ALA A 242 -17.14 -6.98 -11.80
N GLN A 243 -16.73 -7.83 -12.74
CA GLN A 243 -15.55 -8.66 -12.57
C GLN A 243 -14.26 -7.83 -12.53
N LEU A 244 -14.16 -6.79 -13.36
CA LEU A 244 -13.02 -5.88 -13.36
C LEU A 244 -12.89 -5.13 -12.02
N VAL A 245 -13.99 -4.64 -11.46
CA VAL A 245 -13.99 -3.97 -10.14
C VAL A 245 -13.60 -4.92 -9.02
N ARG A 246 -14.12 -6.16 -9.04
CA ARG A 246 -13.73 -7.19 -8.06
C ARG A 246 -12.25 -7.53 -8.14
N LEU A 247 -11.73 -7.70 -9.35
CA LEU A 247 -10.32 -7.99 -9.59
C LEU A 247 -9.43 -6.85 -9.09
N ALA A 248 -9.80 -5.60 -9.41
CA ALA A 248 -9.10 -4.41 -8.94
C ALA A 248 -9.07 -4.30 -7.42
N LYS A 249 -10.19 -4.60 -6.76
CA LYS A 249 -10.28 -4.63 -5.30
C LYS A 249 -9.44 -5.74 -4.67
N GLY A 250 -9.40 -6.93 -5.30
CA GLY A 250 -8.59 -8.05 -4.84
C GLY A 250 -7.09 -7.80 -4.98
N MET A 251 -6.68 -7.07 -6.03
CA MET A 251 -5.28 -6.74 -6.31
C MET A 251 -4.82 -5.42 -5.67
N ASP A 252 -5.73 -4.65 -5.04
CA ASP A 252 -5.47 -3.27 -4.58
C ASP A 252 -4.89 -2.39 -5.71
N SER A 253 -5.41 -2.58 -6.92
CA SER A 253 -4.93 -1.97 -8.16
C SER A 253 -5.93 -0.95 -8.71
N PRO A 254 -5.48 0.20 -9.24
CA PRO A 254 -6.38 1.13 -9.90
C PRO A 254 -6.87 0.60 -11.25
N ILE A 255 -8.04 1.08 -11.68
CA ILE A 255 -8.63 0.79 -13.00
C ILE A 255 -8.40 1.97 -13.95
N LEU A 256 -7.84 1.71 -15.12
CA LEU A 256 -7.70 2.66 -16.22
C LEU A 256 -8.87 2.47 -17.19
N THR A 257 -9.79 3.44 -17.22
CA THR A 257 -11.00 3.40 -18.06
C THR A 257 -11.29 4.77 -18.68
N THR A 258 -12.13 4.80 -19.71
CA THR A 258 -12.77 6.03 -20.21
C THR A 258 -14.27 6.06 -19.95
N ASP A 259 -14.85 4.97 -19.45
CA ASP A 259 -16.28 4.84 -19.18
C ASP A 259 -16.66 5.55 -17.86
N TYR A 260 -17.66 6.42 -17.94
CA TYR A 260 -18.16 7.18 -16.79
C TYR A 260 -18.92 6.32 -15.78
N ASN A 261 -19.67 5.31 -16.24
CA ASN A 261 -20.45 4.43 -15.38
C ASN A 261 -19.54 3.50 -14.57
N LEU A 262 -18.57 2.87 -15.23
CA LEU A 262 -17.57 2.05 -14.56
C LEU A 262 -16.78 2.87 -13.54
N ASN A 263 -16.40 4.12 -13.90
CA ASN A 263 -15.74 5.04 -12.98
C ASN A 263 -16.55 5.22 -11.69
N ARG A 264 -17.83 5.60 -11.80
CA ARG A 264 -18.70 5.80 -10.62
C ARG A 264 -18.87 4.56 -9.77
N VAL A 265 -19.08 3.40 -10.40
CA VAL A 265 -19.28 2.15 -9.66
C VAL A 265 -18.00 1.73 -8.94
N ALA A 266 -16.84 1.86 -9.58
CA ALA A 266 -15.54 1.53 -9.00
C ALA A 266 -15.18 2.43 -7.80
N GLU A 267 -15.37 3.75 -7.94
CA GLU A 267 -15.16 4.71 -6.85
C GLU A 267 -16.03 4.40 -5.63
N LEU A 268 -17.32 4.09 -5.84
CA LEU A 268 -18.23 3.71 -4.76
C LEU A 268 -17.80 2.43 -4.03
N GLN A 269 -17.10 1.52 -4.71
CA GLN A 269 -16.56 0.30 -4.12
C GLN A 269 -15.18 0.46 -3.47
N GLY A 270 -14.64 1.69 -3.49
CA GLY A 270 -13.34 2.04 -2.91
C GLY A 270 -12.15 1.71 -3.81
N VAL A 271 -12.38 1.52 -5.11
CA VAL A 271 -11.31 1.27 -6.09
C VAL A 271 -10.91 2.59 -6.74
N GLN A 272 -9.61 2.88 -6.77
CA GLN A 272 -9.10 4.07 -7.46
C GLN A 272 -9.28 3.93 -8.97
N VAL A 273 -9.75 5.00 -9.62
CA VAL A 273 -9.93 5.03 -11.08
C VAL A 273 -9.01 6.07 -11.70
N LEU A 274 -8.33 5.68 -12.76
CA LEU A 274 -7.55 6.54 -13.63
C LEU A 274 -8.37 6.79 -14.88
N ASN A 275 -9.06 7.92 -14.95
CA ASN A 275 -9.88 8.26 -16.10
C ASN A 275 -9.12 9.17 -17.07
N VAL A 276 -8.89 8.69 -18.29
CA VAL A 276 -8.16 9.44 -19.33
C VAL A 276 -8.90 10.72 -19.73
N ASN A 277 -10.23 10.72 -19.70
CA ASN A 277 -11.03 11.90 -20.01
C ASN A 277 -10.90 12.96 -18.91
N GLU A 278 -10.86 12.54 -17.65
CA GLU A 278 -10.65 13.47 -16.53
C GLU A 278 -9.25 14.05 -16.54
N LEU A 279 -8.23 13.23 -16.84
CA LEU A 279 -6.86 13.69 -17.03
C LEU A 279 -6.78 14.73 -18.15
N ALA A 280 -7.35 14.45 -19.31
CA ALA A 280 -7.36 15.40 -20.42
C ALA A 280 -8.06 16.73 -20.06
N ASN A 281 -9.15 16.67 -19.29
CA ASN A 281 -9.82 17.88 -18.81
C ASN A 281 -8.99 18.66 -17.78
N ALA A 282 -8.24 17.97 -16.93
CA ALA A 282 -7.35 18.60 -15.94
C ALA A 282 -6.13 19.27 -16.60
N LEU A 283 -5.72 18.81 -17.79
CA LEU A 283 -4.63 19.39 -18.57
C LEU A 283 -5.05 20.61 -19.41
N LYS A 284 -6.34 20.96 -19.47
CA LYS A 284 -6.80 22.16 -20.17
C LYS A 284 -6.21 23.42 -19.53
N SER A 285 -5.82 24.38 -20.37
CA SER A 285 -5.15 25.59 -19.90
C SER A 285 -6.02 26.35 -18.89
N ILE A 286 -5.41 26.75 -17.78
CA ILE A 286 -6.06 27.58 -16.76
C ILE A 286 -5.76 29.02 -17.13
N VAL A 287 -6.74 29.69 -17.74
CA VAL A 287 -6.68 31.11 -18.05
C VAL A 287 -7.27 31.90 -16.90
N LEU A 288 -6.54 32.89 -16.39
CA LEU A 288 -6.98 33.77 -15.31
C LEU A 288 -7.50 35.12 -15.82
N PRO A 289 -8.46 35.76 -15.13
CA PRO A 289 -8.78 37.16 -15.39
C PRO A 289 -7.53 38.05 -15.27
N GLY A 290 -7.32 38.92 -16.25
CA GLY A 290 -6.14 39.79 -16.37
C GLY A 290 -4.97 39.18 -17.14
N GLU A 291 -5.04 37.92 -17.57
CA GLU A 291 -4.00 37.29 -18.39
C GLU A 291 -4.10 37.73 -19.86
N ASP A 292 -2.93 37.89 -20.49
CA ASP A 292 -2.81 38.20 -21.92
C ASP A 292 -2.85 36.91 -22.75
N LEU A 293 -3.72 36.87 -23.75
CA LEU A 293 -3.83 35.77 -24.70
C LEU A 293 -3.67 36.26 -26.14
N ARG A 294 -3.07 35.46 -26.99
CA ARG A 294 -3.08 35.68 -28.44
C ARG A 294 -4.09 34.73 -29.08
N VAL A 295 -5.12 35.27 -29.72
CA VAL A 295 -6.21 34.47 -30.30
C VAL A 295 -6.47 34.82 -31.75
N HIS A 296 -6.85 33.82 -32.54
CA HIS A 296 -7.29 34.00 -33.93
C HIS A 296 -8.81 34.16 -33.98
N ILE A 297 -9.29 35.36 -34.32
CA ILE A 297 -10.73 35.65 -34.35
C ILE A 297 -11.32 35.11 -35.64
N VAL A 298 -12.10 34.04 -35.56
CA VAL A 298 -12.61 33.30 -36.74
C VAL A 298 -14.06 33.64 -37.08
N GLN A 299 -14.87 34.06 -36.10
CA GLN A 299 -16.30 34.28 -36.30
C GLN A 299 -16.78 35.56 -35.61
N GLU A 300 -17.89 36.12 -36.11
CA GLU A 300 -18.59 37.20 -35.42
C GLU A 300 -19.40 36.62 -34.25
N GLY A 301 -19.39 37.31 -33.10
CA GLY A 301 -20.14 36.90 -31.91
C GLY A 301 -21.62 37.18 -32.00
N LYS A 302 -22.38 36.68 -31.01
CA LYS A 302 -23.84 36.88 -30.95
C LYS A 302 -24.23 38.33 -30.67
N GLU A 303 -23.44 39.07 -29.89
CA GLU A 303 -23.70 40.47 -29.57
C GLU A 303 -22.94 41.40 -30.52
N ALA A 304 -23.49 42.60 -30.74
CA ALA A 304 -22.94 43.57 -31.68
C ALA A 304 -21.49 43.94 -31.31
N GLY A 305 -20.57 43.72 -32.24
CA GLY A 305 -19.15 44.05 -32.08
C GLY A 305 -18.30 42.95 -31.45
N GLN A 306 -18.88 41.82 -31.02
CA GLN A 306 -18.10 40.69 -30.52
C GLN A 306 -17.43 39.90 -31.66
N GLY A 307 -16.26 39.36 -31.36
CA GLY A 307 -15.62 38.30 -32.13
C GLY A 307 -15.55 37.00 -31.31
N VAL A 308 -15.47 35.86 -31.98
CA VAL A 308 -15.29 34.55 -31.36
C VAL A 308 -14.02 33.92 -31.89
N ALA A 309 -13.20 33.46 -30.96
CA ALA A 309 -12.01 32.66 -31.21
C ALA A 309 -12.10 31.34 -30.43
N TYR A 310 -11.25 30.39 -30.79
CA TYR A 310 -11.11 29.12 -30.06
C TYR A 310 -9.65 28.95 -29.68
N LEU A 311 -9.40 28.50 -28.45
CA LEU A 311 -8.08 28.01 -28.05
C LEU A 311 -7.80 26.66 -28.69
N ASP A 312 -6.55 26.21 -28.62
CA ASP A 312 -6.11 24.91 -29.16
C ASP A 312 -6.88 23.72 -28.54
N ASP A 313 -7.37 23.88 -27.31
CA ASP A 313 -8.18 22.88 -26.59
C ASP A 313 -9.70 22.95 -26.91
N GLY A 314 -10.09 23.85 -27.83
CA GLY A 314 -11.48 24.08 -28.24
C GLY A 314 -12.28 25.02 -27.32
N THR A 315 -11.67 25.59 -26.27
CA THR A 315 -12.35 26.56 -25.39
C THR A 315 -12.74 27.81 -26.16
N MET A 316 -14.02 28.19 -26.06
CA MET A 316 -14.54 29.38 -26.75
C MET A 316 -14.09 30.66 -26.05
N VAL A 317 -13.47 31.57 -26.81
CA VAL A 317 -13.05 32.90 -26.36
C VAL A 317 -13.90 33.95 -27.06
N VAL A 318 -14.71 34.67 -26.30
CA VAL A 318 -15.55 35.78 -26.77
C VAL A 318 -14.81 37.09 -26.54
N VAL A 319 -14.46 37.79 -27.62
CA VAL A 319 -13.69 39.03 -27.60
C VAL A 319 -14.62 40.22 -27.84
N GLU A 320 -14.84 41.05 -26.83
CA GLU A 320 -15.63 42.29 -26.95
C GLU A 320 -14.91 43.31 -27.85
N GLY A 321 -15.54 43.77 -28.93
CA GLY A 321 -14.86 44.61 -29.93
C GLY A 321 -14.00 43.82 -30.94
N GLY A 322 -13.96 42.49 -30.82
CA GLY A 322 -13.18 41.61 -31.68
C GLY A 322 -13.61 41.58 -33.15
N ARG A 323 -14.82 42.05 -33.48
CA ARG A 323 -15.32 42.08 -34.88
C ARG A 323 -14.37 42.82 -35.84
N ARG A 324 -13.64 43.82 -35.35
CA ARG A 324 -12.69 44.62 -36.16
C ARG A 324 -11.45 43.83 -36.57
N TYR A 325 -11.16 42.72 -35.89
CA TYR A 325 -9.97 41.90 -36.09
C TYR A 325 -10.31 40.49 -36.61
N LEU A 326 -11.42 40.36 -37.35
CA LEU A 326 -11.83 39.11 -37.98
C LEU A 326 -10.74 38.57 -38.93
N ASN A 327 -10.52 37.26 -38.88
CA ASN A 327 -9.50 36.50 -39.62
C ASN A 327 -8.05 36.95 -39.35
N ALA A 328 -7.80 37.51 -38.16
CA ALA A 328 -6.47 37.92 -37.73
C ALA A 328 -6.16 37.42 -36.31
N PHE A 329 -4.86 37.24 -36.05
CA PHE A 329 -4.37 37.00 -34.69
C PHE A 329 -4.25 38.34 -33.96
N HIS A 330 -4.80 38.43 -32.76
CA HIS A 330 -4.74 39.63 -31.94
C HIS A 330 -4.48 39.30 -30.48
N GLU A 331 -3.79 40.20 -29.77
CA GLU A 331 -3.60 40.09 -28.33
C GLU A 331 -4.83 40.63 -27.60
N VAL A 332 -5.33 39.85 -26.65
CA VAL A 332 -6.54 40.14 -25.88
C VAL A 332 -6.25 39.91 -24.41
N VAL A 333 -6.86 40.72 -23.55
CA VAL A 333 -6.79 40.59 -22.09
C VAL A 333 -8.05 39.93 -21.60
N VAL A 334 -7.92 38.89 -20.80
CA VAL A 334 -9.05 38.14 -20.25
C VAL A 334 -9.78 38.98 -19.21
N THR A 335 -11.08 39.19 -19.39
CA THR A 335 -11.90 39.97 -18.45
C THR A 335 -12.60 39.09 -17.43
N ARG A 336 -13.18 37.97 -17.87
CA ARG A 336 -13.88 37.01 -17.00
C ARG A 336 -13.93 35.63 -17.62
N VAL A 337 -14.00 34.62 -16.79
CA VAL A 337 -14.17 33.21 -17.20
C VAL A 337 -15.51 32.72 -16.66
N LEU A 338 -16.35 32.17 -17.54
CA LEU A 338 -17.61 31.53 -17.17
C LEU A 338 -17.52 30.02 -17.40
N GLN A 339 -17.93 29.24 -16.40
CA GLN A 339 -18.12 27.81 -16.54
C GLN A 339 -19.60 27.54 -16.85
N THR A 340 -19.88 26.84 -17.96
CA THR A 340 -21.24 26.43 -18.36
C THR A 340 -21.34 24.90 -18.41
N ALA A 341 -22.56 24.36 -18.52
CA ALA A 341 -22.78 22.92 -18.66
C ALA A 341 -22.13 22.31 -19.92
N ALA A 342 -21.94 23.11 -20.98
CA ALA A 342 -21.30 22.68 -22.22
C ALA A 342 -19.77 22.87 -22.23
N GLY A 343 -19.21 23.49 -21.20
CA GLY A 343 -17.78 23.77 -21.11
C GLY A 343 -17.47 25.17 -20.60
N ARG A 344 -16.20 25.58 -20.75
CA ARG A 344 -15.69 26.88 -20.31
C ARG A 344 -15.81 27.90 -21.44
N ILE A 345 -16.20 29.13 -21.10
CA ILE A 345 -16.25 30.28 -22.00
C ILE A 345 -15.38 31.38 -21.39
N ILE A 346 -14.43 31.88 -22.16
CA ILE A 346 -13.53 32.97 -21.75
C ILE A 346 -14.02 34.25 -22.41
N PHE A 347 -14.19 35.32 -21.64
CA PHE A 347 -14.45 36.65 -22.17
C PHE A 347 -13.17 37.46 -22.10
N ALA A 348 -12.88 38.18 -23.18
CA ALA A 348 -11.67 38.98 -23.31
C ALA A 348 -11.96 40.30 -24.04
N GLN A 349 -11.02 41.24 -23.94
CA GLN A 349 -11.04 42.51 -24.66
C GLN A 349 -9.73 42.70 -25.44
N PRO A 350 -9.75 43.27 -26.64
CA PRO A 350 -8.55 43.63 -27.40
C PRO A 350 -7.62 44.47 -26.55
N LYS A 351 -6.34 44.10 -26.53
CA LYS A 351 -5.31 44.92 -25.90
C LYS A 351 -5.12 46.20 -26.72
N SER A 352 -5.10 47.34 -26.04
CA SER A 352 -5.01 48.68 -26.64
C SER A 352 -3.66 48.90 -27.33
#